data_AF-Q9UNB5-F1
#
_entry.id   AF-Q9UNB5-F1
#
_cell.length_a   1.000
_cell.length_b   1.000
_cell.length_c   1.000
_cell.angle_alpha   90.00
_cell.angle_beta   90.00
_cell.angle_gamma   90.00
#
_symmetry.space_group_name_H-M   'P 1'
#
loop_
_entity.id
_entity.type
_entity.pdbx_description
1 polymer ?
#
loop_
_entity_poly.entity_id
_entity_poly.type
_entity_poly.pdbx_seq_one_letter_code
_entity_poly.pdbx_strand_id
1 'polypeptide(L)'
;HEGVHRKPSLLAHPGPLVKSEETVILQCWSDVRFQHFLLHREGKFKDTLHLIGEHHDGISKANFSIGPMMQDLAGTYRCYGSVTHSPYQLSAPSDPLDIVITGPKVNGTFQADFPLGPATHGGTYRCFGSFRDSPYEWSNSSDPLLVSVTGNP
;
A
#
# COMPACT_ATOMS: atom_id res chain seq x y z
N HIS A 1 13.13 1.66 16.67
CA HIS A 1 13.36 3.03 17.17
C HIS A 1 11.99 3.58 17.49
N GLU A 2 11.63 3.65 18.77
CA GLU A 2 10.33 4.16 19.23
C GLU A 2 10.32 5.67 18.98
N GLY A 3 9.45 6.16 18.10
CA GLY A 3 9.33 7.59 17.85
C GLY A 3 8.59 8.29 18.98
N VAL A 4 8.85 9.60 19.15
CA VAL A 4 8.35 10.41 20.29
C VAL A 4 6.83 10.62 20.24
N HIS A 5 6.21 10.38 19.08
CA HIS A 5 4.79 10.61 18.81
C HIS A 5 4.12 9.35 18.24
N ARG A 6 2.80 9.23 18.44
CA ARG A 6 1.98 8.15 17.86
C ARG A 6 2.20 8.09 16.35
N LYS A 7 2.28 6.87 15.81
CA LYS A 7 2.48 6.65 14.37
C LYS A 7 1.28 7.18 13.57
N PRO A 8 1.51 7.76 12.38
CA PRO A 8 0.43 8.10 11.47
C PRO A 8 -0.15 6.82 10.81
N SER A 9 -1.31 6.98 10.17
CA SER A 9 -1.93 5.95 9.33
C SER A 9 -1.63 6.22 7.86
N LEU A 10 -1.45 5.15 7.07
CA LEU A 10 -1.13 5.22 5.65
C LEU A 10 -2.16 4.41 4.86
N LEU A 11 -2.75 5.02 3.83
CA LEU A 11 -3.79 4.43 2.98
C LEU A 11 -3.48 4.67 1.50
N ALA A 12 -3.86 3.74 0.64
CA ALA A 12 -3.77 3.89 -0.81
C ALA A 12 -5.16 4.12 -1.43
N HIS A 13 -5.25 5.08 -2.35
CA HIS A 13 -6.47 5.38 -3.11
C HIS A 13 -6.20 5.25 -4.62
N PRO A 14 -7.02 4.50 -5.37
CA PRO A 14 -8.20 3.74 -4.91
C PRO A 14 -7.86 2.44 -4.17
N GLY A 15 -6.61 1.99 -4.26
CA GLY A 15 -6.13 0.80 -3.57
C GLY A 15 -4.65 0.54 -3.85
N PRO A 16 -4.07 -0.53 -3.27
CA PRO A 16 -2.65 -0.83 -3.36
C PRO A 16 -2.22 -1.54 -4.67
N LEU A 17 -3.18 -2.09 -5.43
CA LEU A 17 -2.91 -2.69 -6.75
C LEU A 17 -3.09 -1.63 -7.83
N VAL A 18 -2.01 -1.35 -8.56
CA VAL A 18 -1.93 -0.24 -9.52
C VAL A 18 -1.47 -0.78 -10.86
N LYS A 19 -2.13 -0.42 -11.96
CA LYS A 19 -1.64 -0.83 -13.28
C LYS A 19 -0.47 0.02 -13.73
N SER A 20 0.33 -0.50 -14.66
CA SER A 20 1.35 0.29 -15.35
C SER A 20 0.75 1.59 -15.90
N GLU A 21 1.50 2.69 -15.80
CA GLU A 21 1.10 4.05 -16.21
C GLU A 21 -0.01 4.72 -15.37
N GLU A 22 -0.66 4.00 -14.45
CA GLU A 22 -1.62 4.62 -13.52
C GLU A 22 -0.88 5.33 -12.37
N THR A 23 -1.59 6.19 -11.63
CA THR A 23 -1.06 6.90 -10.45
C THR A 23 -1.88 6.51 -9.24
N VAL A 24 -1.21 6.26 -8.12
CA VAL A 24 -1.85 6.00 -6.82
C VAL A 24 -1.61 7.17 -5.88
N ILE A 25 -2.61 7.50 -5.07
CA ILE A 25 -2.47 8.48 -4.00
C ILE A 25 -2.25 7.74 -2.69
N LEU A 26 -1.09 7.97 -2.07
CA LEU A 26 -0.81 7.52 -0.72
C LEU A 26 -1.15 8.63 0.26
N GLN A 27 -2.25 8.44 0.98
CA GLN A 27 -2.70 9.37 2.00
C GLN A 27 -2.11 8.97 3.35
N CYS A 28 -1.29 9.85 3.90
CA CYS A 28 -0.83 9.74 5.26
C CYS A 28 -1.58 10.72 6.15
N TRP A 29 -2.06 10.28 7.31
CA TRP A 29 -2.85 11.13 8.20
C TRP A 29 -2.69 10.76 9.68
N SER A 30 -2.98 11.72 10.56
CA SER A 30 -2.93 11.53 12.01
C SER A 30 -3.86 12.51 12.73
N ASP A 31 -4.29 12.13 13.94
CA ASP A 31 -4.93 13.04 14.90
C ASP A 31 -3.92 13.94 15.63
N VAL A 32 -2.63 13.62 15.54
CA VAL A 32 -1.53 14.52 15.92
C VAL A 32 -1.42 15.60 14.83
N ARG A 33 -1.21 16.86 15.23
CA ARG A 33 -0.97 17.96 14.29
C ARG A 33 0.46 17.96 13.77
N PHE A 34 0.79 17.03 12.87
CA PHE A 34 2.08 17.02 12.20
C PHE A 34 2.16 18.11 11.15
N GLN A 35 3.25 18.88 11.18
CA GLN A 35 3.53 19.91 10.19
C GLN A 35 4.10 19.31 8.91
N HIS A 36 4.91 18.27 9.05
CA HIS A 36 5.61 17.61 7.95
C HIS A 36 5.29 16.13 7.95
N PHE A 37 5.09 15.59 6.76
CA PHE A 37 4.96 14.16 6.52
C PHE A 37 6.10 13.69 5.62
N LEU A 38 6.67 12.55 5.97
CA LEU A 38 7.69 11.88 5.18
C LEU A 38 7.15 10.52 4.78
N LEU A 39 7.20 10.23 3.49
CA LEU A 39 6.83 8.94 2.93
C LEU A 39 8.11 8.24 2.48
N HIS A 40 8.49 7.20 3.21
CA HIS A 40 9.65 6.38 2.91
C HIS A 40 9.22 5.15 2.12
N ARG A 41 9.92 4.86 1.02
CA ARG A 41 9.80 3.60 0.30
C ARG A 41 10.96 2.67 0.62
N GLU A 42 10.61 1.44 0.94
CA GLU A 42 11.51 0.30 1.04
C GLU A 42 11.36 -0.60 -0.20
N GLY A 43 12.45 -1.24 -0.61
CA GLY A 43 12.48 -2.10 -1.79
C GLY A 43 13.80 -2.01 -2.52
N LYS A 44 13.75 -2.17 -3.86
CA LYS A 44 14.93 -2.10 -4.74
C LYS A 44 15.55 -0.70 -4.77
N PHE A 45 14.71 0.33 -4.73
CA PHE A 45 15.11 1.73 -4.67
C PHE A 45 14.50 2.39 -3.44
N LYS A 46 15.37 2.80 -2.51
CA LYS A 46 14.98 3.56 -1.33
C LYS A 46 14.87 5.02 -1.68
N ASP A 47 13.72 5.60 -1.40
CA ASP A 47 13.48 7.02 -1.59
C ASP A 47 12.61 7.56 -0.44
N THR A 48 12.66 8.87 -0.22
CA THR A 48 11.87 9.55 0.81
C THR A 48 11.29 10.82 0.24
N LEU A 49 9.96 10.85 0.16
CA LEU A 49 9.21 12.03 -0.24
C LEU A 49 8.81 12.84 0.98
N HIS A 50 8.77 14.16 0.84
CA HIS A 50 8.40 15.07 1.90
C HIS A 50 7.27 15.99 1.43
N LEU A 51 6.26 16.16 2.28
CA LEU A 51 5.18 17.11 2.06
C LEU A 51 4.84 17.84 3.36
N ILE A 52 4.36 19.07 3.22
CA ILE A 52 3.77 19.83 4.32
C ILE A 52 2.33 19.34 4.52
N GLY A 53 1.97 19.03 5.76
CA GLY A 53 0.65 18.55 6.13
C GLY A 53 -0.42 19.63 6.05
N GLU A 54 -1.56 19.29 5.48
CA GLU A 54 -2.80 20.04 5.56
C GLU A 54 -3.48 19.77 6.90
N HIS A 55 -4.13 20.79 7.47
CA HIS A 55 -4.77 20.70 8.78
C HIS A 55 -6.24 21.06 8.68
N HIS A 56 -7.12 20.08 8.89
CA HIS A 56 -8.58 20.26 8.84
C HIS A 56 -9.25 19.41 9.92
N ASP A 57 -10.25 19.98 10.60
CA ASP A 57 -11.11 19.28 11.57
C ASP A 57 -10.36 18.46 12.64
N GLY A 58 -9.21 18.96 13.09
CA GLY A 58 -8.39 18.30 14.11
C GLY A 58 -7.48 17.18 13.57
N ILE A 59 -7.49 16.92 12.27
CA ILE A 59 -6.63 15.95 11.59
C ILE A 59 -5.54 16.69 10.82
N SER A 60 -4.33 16.14 10.82
CA SER A 60 -3.29 16.50 9.85
C SER A 60 -3.13 15.39 8.81
N LYS A 61 -2.93 15.77 7.54
CA LYS A 61 -2.77 14.80 6.45
C LYS A 61 -1.89 15.32 5.32
N ALA A 62 -1.32 14.40 4.54
CA ALA A 62 -0.64 14.69 3.29
C ALA A 62 -0.98 13.60 2.25
N ASN A 63 -1.17 14.01 1.01
CA ASN A 63 -1.46 13.13 -0.12
C ASN A 63 -0.25 13.08 -1.06
N PHE A 64 0.41 11.94 -1.13
CA PHE A 64 1.55 11.72 -2.02
C PHE A 64 1.08 11.07 -3.32
N SER A 65 1.27 11.75 -4.45
CA SER A 65 1.00 11.18 -5.77
C SER A 65 2.19 10.36 -6.24
N ILE A 66 1.99 9.05 -6.42
CA ILE A 66 3.02 8.12 -6.88
C ILE A 66 2.62 7.62 -8.27
N GLY A 67 3.36 8.05 -9.28
CA GLY A 67 3.16 7.62 -10.66
C GLY A 67 3.87 8.52 -11.68
N PRO A 68 3.82 8.18 -12.98
CA PRO A 68 3.20 6.98 -13.56
C PRO A 68 3.83 5.68 -13.01
N MET A 69 3.01 4.66 -12.76
CA MET A 69 3.46 3.46 -12.04
C MET A 69 4.48 2.68 -12.85
N MET A 70 5.69 2.56 -12.29
CA MET A 70 6.83 1.83 -12.82
C MET A 70 7.34 0.81 -11.79
N GLN A 71 8.14 -0.14 -12.25
CA GLN A 71 8.65 -1.25 -11.43
C GLN A 71 9.46 -0.78 -10.21
N ASP A 72 10.22 0.30 -10.37
CA ASP A 72 11.05 0.92 -9.33
C ASP A 72 10.23 1.71 -8.30
N LEU A 73 8.97 2.04 -8.62
CA LEU A 73 8.02 2.67 -7.71
C LEU A 73 7.23 1.66 -6.87
N ALA A 74 7.23 0.38 -7.25
CA ALA A 74 6.59 -0.68 -6.47
C ALA A 74 7.43 -1.03 -5.23
N GLY A 75 6.77 -1.33 -4.11
CA GLY A 75 7.47 -1.61 -2.86
C GLY A 75 6.63 -1.35 -1.61
N THR A 76 7.28 -1.49 -0.46
CA THR A 76 6.66 -1.23 0.84
C THR A 76 6.84 0.23 1.21
N TYR A 77 5.74 0.91 1.51
CA TYR A 77 5.75 2.30 1.94
C TYR A 77 5.47 2.41 3.44
N ARG A 78 6.17 3.34 4.09
CA ARG A 78 5.94 3.74 5.49
C ARG A 78 5.90 5.25 5.58
N CYS A 79 4.97 5.77 6.38
CA CYS A 79 4.85 7.19 6.63
C CYS A 79 5.32 7.57 8.03
N TYR A 80 5.87 8.77 8.14
CA TYR A 80 6.32 9.41 9.37
C TYR A 80 5.75 10.82 9.44
N GLY A 81 5.53 11.32 10.65
CA GLY A 81 5.17 12.71 10.90
C GLY A 81 6.21 13.42 11.76
N SER A 82 6.38 14.73 11.57
CA SER A 82 7.12 15.59 12.50
C SER A 82 6.41 16.94 12.73
N VAL A 83 6.68 17.53 13.89
CA VAL A 83 6.08 18.80 14.33
C VAL A 83 7.03 19.97 14.07
N THR A 84 6.46 21.18 14.02
CA THR A 84 7.12 22.42 13.58
C THR A 84 8.42 22.75 14.31
N HIS A 85 8.48 22.48 15.62
CA HIS A 85 9.64 22.82 16.47
C HIS A 85 10.71 21.72 16.53
N SER A 86 10.48 20.58 15.89
CA SER A 86 11.41 19.44 15.89
C SER A 86 11.30 18.63 14.59
N PRO A 87 11.59 19.22 13.42
CA PRO A 87 11.40 18.57 12.12
C PRO A 87 12.24 17.29 11.95
N TYR A 88 13.35 17.17 12.70
CA TYR A 88 14.22 16.00 12.72
C TYR A 88 13.81 14.92 13.73
N GLN A 89 12.80 15.18 14.58
CA GLN A 89 12.19 14.15 15.44
C GLN A 89 10.96 13.59 14.75
N LEU A 90 11.13 12.39 14.18
CA LEU A 90 10.06 11.67 13.52
C LEU A 90 9.22 10.88 14.54
N SER A 91 7.94 10.72 14.22
CA SER A 91 7.07 9.75 14.85
C SER A 91 7.57 8.31 14.66
N ALA A 92 6.95 7.36 15.35
CA ALA A 92 7.06 5.96 14.93
C ALA A 92 6.52 5.81 13.48
N PRO A 93 7.06 4.87 12.69
CA PRO A 93 6.55 4.60 11.35
C PRO A 93 5.11 4.12 11.39
N SER A 94 4.33 4.45 10.36
CA SER A 94 3.06 3.78 10.08
C SER A 94 3.23 2.28 9.91
N ASP A 95 2.11 1.55 9.92
CA ASP A 95 2.12 0.19 9.41
C ASP A 95 2.54 0.18 7.93
N PRO A 96 3.26 -0.87 7.50
CA PRO A 96 3.71 -0.98 6.11
C PRO A 96 2.52 -1.09 5.16
N LEU A 97 2.64 -0.44 4.01
CA LEU A 97 1.69 -0.56 2.91
C LEU A 97 2.42 -0.98 1.64
N ASP A 98 2.14 -2.18 1.16
CA ASP A 98 2.73 -2.68 -0.09
C ASP A 98 1.96 -2.16 -1.29
N ILE A 99 2.66 -1.47 -2.18
CA ILE A 99 2.14 -1.04 -3.48
C ILE A 99 2.68 -1.97 -4.55
N VAL A 100 1.76 -2.55 -5.31
CA VAL A 100 2.05 -3.61 -6.27
C VAL A 100 1.66 -3.12 -7.66
N ILE A 101 2.57 -3.30 -8.63
CA ILE A 101 2.29 -3.03 -10.04
C ILE A 101 1.72 -4.30 -10.69
N THR A 102 0.58 -4.18 -11.36
CA THR A 102 -0.01 -5.27 -12.15
C THR A 102 0.21 -5.03 -13.65
N GLY A 103 0.60 -6.07 -14.38
CA GLY A 103 0.75 -5.97 -15.83
C GLY A 103 1.08 -7.28 -16.54
N PRO A 104 1.27 -7.25 -17.87
CA PRO A 104 1.59 -8.42 -18.66
C PRO A 104 3.05 -8.84 -18.43
N LYS A 105 3.27 -9.75 -17.48
CA LYS A 105 4.46 -10.59 -17.43
C LYS A 105 4.02 -12.04 -17.41
N VAL A 106 4.35 -12.78 -18.46
CA VAL A 106 4.15 -14.23 -18.48
C VAL A 106 5.39 -14.87 -19.08
N ASN A 107 6.09 -15.67 -18.28
CA ASN A 107 6.87 -16.80 -18.77
C ASN A 107 6.92 -17.83 -17.64
N GLY A 108 6.03 -18.81 -17.69
CA GLY A 108 5.94 -19.94 -16.76
C GLY A 108 4.50 -20.29 -16.37
N THR A 109 4.21 -21.59 -16.31
CA THR A 109 2.97 -22.11 -15.72
C THR A 109 3.26 -22.60 -14.32
N PHE A 110 2.79 -21.87 -13.31
CA PHE A 110 2.90 -22.26 -11.90
C PHE A 110 1.49 -22.41 -11.33
N GLN A 111 1.26 -23.47 -10.56
CA GLN A 111 0.02 -23.71 -9.86
C GLN A 111 0.24 -23.57 -8.35
N ALA A 112 -0.76 -23.01 -7.67
CA ALA A 112 -0.84 -22.96 -6.22
C ALA A 112 -2.27 -23.30 -5.81
N ASP A 113 -2.40 -24.11 -4.75
CA ASP A 113 -3.70 -24.49 -4.20
C ASP A 113 -3.97 -23.70 -2.92
N PHE A 114 -5.10 -22.99 -2.87
CA PHE A 114 -5.54 -22.19 -1.73
C PHE A 114 -6.73 -22.85 -1.03
N PRO A 115 -6.52 -23.72 -0.02
CA PRO A 115 -7.63 -24.36 0.68
C PRO A 115 -8.41 -23.34 1.50
N LEU A 116 -9.68 -23.08 1.14
CA LEU A 116 -10.53 -22.06 1.76
C LEU A 116 -11.13 -22.45 3.12
N GLY A 117 -10.84 -23.65 3.63
CA GLY A 117 -11.44 -24.17 4.86
C GLY A 117 -12.97 -24.34 4.74
N PRO A 118 -13.70 -24.41 5.87
CA PRO A 118 -15.16 -24.41 5.85
C PRO A 118 -15.65 -23.12 5.20
N ALA A 119 -16.50 -23.23 4.18
CA ALA A 119 -16.98 -22.07 3.44
C ALA A 119 -17.91 -21.22 4.32
N THR A 120 -17.37 -20.24 5.04
CA THR A 120 -18.14 -19.28 5.84
C THR A 120 -18.35 -17.95 5.11
N HIS A 121 -17.61 -17.71 4.03
CA HIS A 121 -17.65 -16.45 3.30
C HIS A 121 -17.74 -16.71 1.78
N GLY A 122 -18.89 -16.38 1.20
CA GLY A 122 -19.04 -16.27 -0.26
C GLY A 122 -18.37 -15.00 -0.78
N GLY A 123 -18.00 -14.97 -2.06
CA GLY A 123 -17.35 -13.81 -2.66
C GLY A 123 -16.85 -14.04 -4.08
N THR A 124 -16.33 -12.97 -4.67
CA THR A 124 -15.69 -13.00 -5.99
C THR A 124 -14.17 -12.93 -5.81
N TYR A 125 -13.48 -13.97 -6.26
CA TYR A 125 -12.04 -14.14 -6.10
C TYR A 125 -11.32 -13.95 -7.44
N ARG A 126 -10.08 -13.47 -7.36
CA ARG A 126 -9.17 -13.31 -8.51
C ARG A 126 -7.77 -13.73 -8.10
N CYS A 127 -7.06 -14.36 -9.02
CA CYS A 127 -5.69 -14.82 -8.83
C CYS A 127 -4.70 -13.91 -9.56
N PHE A 128 -3.53 -13.77 -8.94
CA PHE A 128 -2.36 -13.07 -9.47
C PHE A 128 -1.13 -13.95 -9.24
N GLY A 129 -0.14 -13.86 -10.13
CA GLY A 129 1.16 -14.51 -9.97
C GLY A 129 2.29 -13.48 -9.84
N SER A 130 3.34 -13.83 -9.10
CA SER A 130 4.56 -13.03 -8.97
C SER A 130 5.79 -13.93 -8.90
N PHE A 131 6.97 -13.38 -9.23
CA PHE A 131 8.24 -14.08 -9.10
C PHE A 131 8.95 -13.70 -7.80
N ARG A 132 9.78 -14.60 -7.28
CA ARG A 132 10.51 -14.39 -6.02
C ARG A 132 11.47 -13.20 -6.05
N ASP A 133 12.03 -12.91 -7.22
CA ASP A 133 12.95 -11.79 -7.46
C ASP A 133 12.23 -10.46 -7.71
N SER A 134 10.90 -10.50 -7.93
CA SER A 134 10.06 -9.35 -8.24
C SER A 134 8.69 -9.45 -7.51
N PRO A 135 8.69 -9.46 -6.15
CA PRO A 135 7.49 -9.74 -5.36
C PRO A 135 6.40 -8.65 -5.46
N TYR A 136 6.76 -7.44 -5.88
CA TYR A 136 5.83 -6.33 -6.09
C TYR A 136 5.36 -6.17 -7.54
N GLU A 137 5.76 -7.09 -8.44
CA GLU A 137 5.33 -7.11 -9.83
C GLU A 137 4.43 -8.33 -10.05
N TRP A 138 3.14 -8.07 -10.23
CA TRP A 138 2.15 -9.12 -10.36
C TRP A 138 1.63 -9.21 -11.79
N SER A 139 1.17 -10.40 -12.16
CA SER A 139 0.50 -10.64 -13.42
C SER A 139 -0.80 -9.83 -13.54
N ASN A 140 -1.41 -9.84 -14.73
CA ASN A 140 -2.81 -9.48 -14.85
C ASN A 140 -3.69 -10.38 -13.99
N SER A 141 -4.84 -9.85 -13.59
CA SER A 141 -5.88 -10.60 -12.87
C SER A 141 -6.37 -11.77 -13.72
N SER A 142 -6.64 -12.91 -13.07
CA SER A 142 -7.46 -13.97 -13.65
C SER A 142 -8.90 -13.52 -13.90
N ASP A 143 -9.65 -14.35 -14.63
CA ASP A 143 -11.11 -14.25 -14.66
C ASP A 143 -11.67 -14.38 -13.22
N PRO A 144 -12.74 -13.64 -12.90
CA PRO A 144 -13.34 -13.68 -11.58
C PRO A 144 -14.01 -15.03 -11.31
N LEU A 145 -13.75 -15.62 -10.15
CA LEU A 145 -14.39 -16.84 -9.66
C LEU A 145 -15.40 -16.50 -8.56
N LEU A 146 -16.67 -16.81 -8.80
CA LEU A 146 -17.73 -16.63 -7.81
C LEU A 146 -17.87 -17.89 -6.94
N VAL A 147 -17.73 -17.73 -5.63
CA VAL A 147 -17.96 -18.79 -4.64
C VAL A 147 -19.18 -18.42 -3.80
N SER A 148 -20.17 -19.30 -3.74
CA SER A 148 -21.37 -19.12 -2.92
C SER A 148 -21.42 -20.18 -1.82
N VAL A 149 -21.93 -19.80 -0.65
CA VAL A 149 -22.14 -20.71 0.47
C VAL A 149 -23.62 -21.08 0.48
N THR A 150 -23.95 -22.31 0.13
CA THR A 150 -25.30 -22.85 0.27
C THR A 150 -25.43 -23.52 1.64
N GLY A 151 -26.07 -22.83 2.58
CA GLY A 151 -26.57 -23.43 3.82
C GLY A 151 -28.06 -23.71 3.68
N ASN A 152 -28.48 -24.96 3.88
CA ASN A 152 -29.88 -25.20 4.25
C ASN A 152 -30.10 -24.65 5.67
N PRO A 153 -31.21 -23.96 5.94
CA PRO A 153 -31.57 -23.49 7.28
C PRO A 153 -31.78 -24.65 8.27
#